data_AF-M1XRD7-F1
#
_entry.id   AF-M1XRD7-F1
#
_cell.length_a   1.000
_cell.length_b   1.000
_cell.length_c   1.000
_cell.angle_alpha   90.00
_cell.angle_beta   90.00
_cell.angle_gamma   90.00
#
_symmetry.space_group_name_H-M   'P 1'
#
loop_
_entity.id
_entity.type
_entity.pdbx_description
1 polymer ?
#
loop_
_entity_poly.entity_id
_entity_poly.type
_entity_poly.pdbx_seq_one_letter_code
_entity_poly.pdbx_strand_id
1 'polypeptide(L)' 'MCHCFSDLTEMSDEERAAVLEEHSTEELRAEYSTEELETLGVTA' A
#
# COMPACT_ATOMS: atom_id res chain seq x y z
N MET A 1 13.94 -7.41 -2.70
CA MET A 1 12.79 -6.51 -2.46
C MET A 1 12.05 -6.36 -3.76
N CYS A 2 10.77 -6.71 -3.81
CA CYS A 2 9.91 -6.36 -4.94
C CYS A 2 9.88 -4.84 -5.04
N HIS A 3 10.28 -4.27 -6.17
CA HIS A 3 10.17 -2.82 -6.43
C HIS A 3 8.70 -2.40 -6.72
N CYS A 4 7.72 -3.24 -6.41
CA CYS A 4 6.31 -2.97 -6.68
C CYS A 4 5.72 -1.97 -5.68
N PHE A 5 6.23 -1.99 -4.44
CA PHE A 5 5.76 -1.10 -3.38
C PHE A 5 6.69 0.10 -3.27
N SER A 6 6.22 1.22 -3.82
CA SER A 6 6.88 2.52 -3.69
C SER A 6 6.39 3.24 -2.42
N ASP A 7 7.11 4.28 -2.05
CA ASP A 7 6.79 5.11 -0.89
C ASP A 7 5.40 5.73 -1.05
N LEU A 8 4.48 5.45 -0.12
CA LEU A 8 3.09 5.92 -0.25
C LEU A 8 3.01 7.44 -0.31
N THR A 9 3.97 8.13 0.30
CA THR A 9 4.07 9.58 0.32
C THR A 9 4.37 10.18 -1.05
N GLU A 10 5.00 9.41 -1.94
CA GLU A 10 5.31 9.79 -3.32
C GLU A 10 4.20 9.35 -4.30
N MET A 11 3.32 8.44 -3.87
CA MET A 11 2.20 7.93 -4.68
C MET A 11 0.99 8.86 -4.63
N SER A 12 0.36 9.03 -5.79
CA SER A 12 -0.95 9.68 -5.91
C SER A 12 -2.07 8.76 -5.41
N ASP A 13 -3.23 9.33 -5.07
CA ASP A 13 -4.39 8.53 -4.64
C ASP A 13 -4.81 7.46 -5.68
N GLU A 14 -4.64 7.75 -6.97
CA GLU A 14 -4.87 6.80 -8.06
C GLU A 14 -3.91 5.60 -8.04
N GLU A 15 -2.62 5.84 -7.77
CA GLU A 15 -1.61 4.78 -7.69
C GLU A 15 -1.81 3.93 -6.43
N ARG A 16 -2.19 4.56 -5.32
CA ARG A 16 -2.56 3.86 -4.09
C ARG A 16 -3.76 2.95 -4.32
N ALA A 17 -4.78 3.42 -5.03
CA ALA A 17 -5.94 2.60 -5.39
C ALA A 17 -5.56 1.42 -6.30
N ALA A 18 -4.67 1.64 -7.27
CA ALA A 18 -4.15 0.57 -8.12
C ALA A 18 -3.41 -0.49 -7.30
N VAL A 19 -2.57 -0.08 -6.33
CA VAL A 19 -1.90 -1.01 -5.41
C VAL A 19 -2.90 -1.84 -4.59
N LEU A 20 -4.01 -1.23 -4.14
CA LEU A 20 -5.07 -1.94 -3.42
C LEU A 20 -5.86 -2.91 -4.30
N GLU A 21 -5.96 -2.66 -5.61
CA GLU A 21 -6.58 -3.58 -6.58
C GLU A 21 -5.64 -4.71 -6.99
N GLU A 22 -4.36 -4.41 -7.21
CA GLU A 22 -3.36 -5.37 -7.67
C GLU A 22 -2.86 -6.29 -6.54
N HIS A 23 -2.82 -5.79 -5.31
CA HIS A 23 -2.27 -6.51 -4.16
C HIS A 23 -3.31 -6.79 -3.09
N SER A 24 -3.22 -7.99 -2.51
CA SER A 24 -4.06 -8.37 -1.38
C SER A 24 -3.63 -7.64 -0.11
N THR A 25 -4.59 -7.41 0.78
CA THR A 25 -4.39 -6.76 2.08
C THR A 25 -3.31 -7.44 2.93
N GLU A 26 -3.16 -8.76 2.82
CA GLU A 26 -2.14 -9.54 3.50
C GLU A 26 -0.73 -9.25 2.98
N GLU A 27 -0.56 -9.06 1.67
CA GLU A 27 0.73 -8.69 1.07
C GLU A 27 1.12 -7.28 1.46
N LEU A 28 0.16 -6.36 1.42
CA LEU A 28 0.34 -4.98 1.87
C LEU A 28 0.74 -4.92 3.35
N ARG A 29 0.16 -5.77 4.20
CA ARG A 29 0.54 -5.87 5.62
C ARG A 29 1.93 -6.43 5.87
N ALA A 30 2.48 -7.18 4.92
CA ALA A 30 3.83 -7.71 5.02
C ALA A 30 4.89 -6.67 4.61
N GLU A 31 4.54 -5.78 3.67
CA GLU A 31 5.46 -4.79 3.10
C GLU A 31 5.34 -3.41 3.76
N TYR A 32 4.13 -2.96 4.10
CA TYR A 32 3.86 -1.66 4.71
C TYR A 32 3.64 -1.75 6.22
N SER A 33 4.06 -0.70 6.92
CA SER A 33 3.82 -0.51 8.33
C SER A 33 2.35 -0.19 8.61
N THR A 34 1.90 -0.34 9.86
CA THR A 34 0.51 -0.01 10.23
C THR A 34 0.13 1.42 9.88
N GLU A 35 1.01 2.39 10.09
CA GLU A 35 0.78 3.81 9.76
C GLU A 35 0.63 4.05 8.24
N GLU A 36 1.38 3.29 7.44
CA GLU A 36 1.33 3.32 5.98
C GLU A 36 0.02 2.70 5.46
N LEU A 37 -0.41 1.60 6.07
CA LEU A 37 -1.69 0.97 5.76
C LEU A 37 -2.89 1.87 6.11
N GLU A 38 -2.83 2.59 7.21
CA GLU A 38 -3.85 3.59 7.54
C GLU A 38 -3.92 4.70 6.48
N THR A 39 -2.77 5.09 5.92
CA THR A 39 -2.68 6.06 4.81
C THR A 39 -3.27 5.50 3.51
N LEU A 40 -3.11 4.20 3.27
CA LEU A 40 -3.78 3.47 2.18
C LEU A 40 -5.28 3.25 2.43
N GLY A 41 -5.81 3.54 3.62
CA GLY A 41 -7.18 3.19 3.98
C GLY A 41 -7.39 1.69 4.23
N VAL A 42 -6.30 0.94 4.41
CA VAL A 42 -6.29 -0.47 4.81
C VAL A 42 -6.35 -0.54 6.32
N THR A 43 -7.55 -0.42 6.88
CA THR A 43 -7.77 -0.65 8.31
C THR A 43 -7.73 -2.16 8.61
N ALA A 44 -7.17 -2.52 9.77
CA ALA A 44 -7.00 -3.90 10.24
C ALA A 44 -8.28 -4.75 10.15
#